data_AF-A0A2S9JUY7-F1
#
_entry.id   AF-A0A2S9JUY7-F1
#
_cell.length_a   1.000
_cell.length_b   1.000
_cell.length_c   1.000
_cell.angle_alpha   90.00
_cell.angle_beta   90.00
_cell.angle_gamma   90.00
#
_symmetry.space_group_name_H-M   'P 1'
#
loop_
_entity.id
_entity.type
_entity.pdbx_description
1 polymer ?
#
loop_
_entity_poly.entity_id
_entity_poly.type
_entity_poly.pdbx_seq_one_letter_code
_entity_poly.pdbx_strand_id
1 'polypeptide(L)'
;MNEDTIINTLYFVLMAAGLWIAGAPFFHKASYPLFGQFLRGLFITMHFLILAVLIITAFQPRKDPQDVSMAYAWLYGVVGHAGLAILSLIVRFIEHLFKE
;
A
#
# COMPACT_ATOMS: atom_id res chain seq x y z
N MET A 1 -1.77 -6.90 -24.93
CA MET A 1 -1.25 -6.16 -23.76
C MET A 1 -0.77 -7.21 -22.78
N ASN A 2 0.49 -7.18 -22.34
CA ASN A 2 1.09 -8.25 -21.53
C ASN A 2 0.43 -8.28 -20.14
N GLU A 3 0.08 -9.46 -19.62
CA GLU A 3 -0.58 -9.61 -18.30
C GLU A 3 0.24 -8.94 -17.17
N ASP A 4 1.56 -8.98 -17.28
CA ASP A 4 2.51 -8.29 -16.41
C ASP A 4 2.29 -6.78 -16.36
N THR A 5 1.93 -6.17 -17.49
CA THR A 5 1.67 -4.72 -17.57
C THR A 5 0.44 -4.36 -16.74
N ILE A 6 -0.62 -5.17 -16.81
CA ILE A 6 -1.86 -4.94 -16.06
C ILE A 6 -1.60 -5.04 -14.56
N ILE A 7 -0.91 -6.09 -14.11
CA ILE A 7 -0.62 -6.31 -12.69
C ILE A 7 0.26 -5.19 -12.13
N ASN A 8 1.30 -4.78 -12.86
CA ASN A 8 2.17 -3.70 -12.45
C ASN A 8 1.44 -2.35 -12.40
N THR A 9 0.60 -2.05 -13.40
CA THR A 9 -0.22 -0.83 -13.37
C THR A 9 -1.18 -0.83 -12.18
N LEU A 10 -1.89 -1.94 -11.94
CA LEU A 10 -2.80 -2.06 -10.81
C LEU A 10 -2.08 -1.88 -9.47
N TYR A 11 -0.89 -2.49 -9.34
CA TYR A 11 -0.04 -2.32 -8.18
C TYR A 11 0.29 -0.85 -7.89
N PHE A 12 0.80 -0.11 -8.88
CA PHE A 12 1.20 1.28 -8.69
C PHE A 12 0.02 2.19 -8.38
N VAL A 13 -1.13 1.94 -9.02
CA VAL A 13 -2.37 2.68 -8.74
C VAL A 13 -2.82 2.47 -7.29
N LEU A 14 -2.83 1.21 -6.82
CA LEU A 14 -3.24 0.90 -5.45
C LEU A 14 -2.26 1.46 -4.42
N MET A 15 -0.96 1.34 -4.67
CA MET A 15 0.07 1.93 -3.82
C MET A 15 -0.08 3.45 -3.72
N ALA A 16 -0.21 4.14 -4.86
CA ALA A 16 -0.36 5.59 -4.89
C ALA A 16 -1.67 6.04 -4.21
N ALA A 17 -2.77 5.35 -4.46
CA ALA A 17 -4.05 5.62 -3.82
C ALA A 17 -3.98 5.40 -2.30
N GLY A 18 -3.41 4.28 -1.85
CA GLY A 18 -3.24 3.96 -0.43
C GLY A 18 -2.38 4.98 0.30
N LEU A 19 -1.23 5.36 -0.30
CA LEU A 19 -0.37 6.42 0.21
C LEU A 19 -1.08 7.78 0.27
N TRP A 20 -1.86 8.13 -0.76
CA TRP A 20 -2.64 9.35 -0.76
C TRP A 20 -3.71 9.36 0.34
N ILE A 21 -4.46 8.27 0.50
CA ILE A 21 -5.51 8.16 1.53
C ILE A 21 -4.93 8.24 2.94
N ALA A 22 -3.79 7.59 3.17
CA ALA A 22 -3.10 7.62 4.45
C ALA A 22 -2.43 8.98 4.71
N GLY A 23 -1.81 9.56 3.68
CA GLY A 23 -0.95 10.74 3.73
C GLY A 23 -1.66 12.09 3.64
N ALA A 24 -2.74 12.20 2.84
CA ALA A 24 -3.44 13.47 2.61
C ALA A 24 -3.86 14.19 3.91
N PRO A 25 -4.28 13.49 4.98
CA PRO A 25 -4.60 14.13 6.26
C PRO A 25 -3.47 14.91 6.93
N PHE A 26 -2.20 14.57 6.68
CA PHE A 26 -1.05 15.33 7.22
C PHE A 26 -0.93 16.73 6.60
N PHE A 27 -1.50 16.95 5.41
CA PHE A 27 -1.44 18.23 4.69
C PHE A 27 -2.70 19.09 4.90
N HIS A 28 -3.72 18.56 5.56
CA HIS A 28 -4.92 19.32 5.90
C HIS A 28 -4.81 19.85 7.34
N LYS A 29 -5.19 21.11 7.56
CA LYS A 29 -5.26 21.75 8.90
C LYS A 29 -6.40 21.20 9.78
N ALA A 30 -6.73 19.92 9.66
CA ALA A 30 -7.71 19.29 10.52
C ALA A 30 -7.00 18.70 11.74
N SER A 31 -7.50 18.99 12.94
CA SER A 31 -7.06 18.33 14.17
C SER A 31 -7.54 16.88 14.14
N TYR A 32 -6.68 15.98 13.66
CA TYR A 32 -6.91 14.54 13.75
C TYR A 32 -6.45 14.01 15.11
N PRO A 33 -7.15 13.04 15.71
CA PRO A 33 -6.70 12.39 16.95
C PRO A 33 -5.29 11.81 16.81
N LEU A 34 -4.46 11.93 17.85
CA LEU A 34 -3.09 11.41 17.85
C LEU A 34 -3.02 9.92 17.47
N PHE A 35 -3.98 9.13 17.94
CA PHE A 35 -4.07 7.71 17.62
C PHE A 35 -4.22 7.45 16.12
N GLY A 36 -5.08 8.21 15.44
CA GLY A 36 -5.28 8.06 14.00
C GLY A 36 -4.09 8.57 13.18
N GLN A 37 -3.40 9.62 13.64
CA GLN A 37 -2.13 10.06 13.04
C GLN A 37 -1.04 8.97 13.13
N PHE A 38 -0.92 8.31 14.28
CA PHE A 38 0.00 7.19 14.47
C PHE A 38 -0.31 6.02 13.50
N LEU A 39 -1.58 5.60 13.42
CA LEU A 39 -1.99 4.53 12.51
C LEU A 39 -1.71 4.89 11.04
N ARG A 40 -1.93 6.14 10.64
CA ARG A 40 -1.60 6.61 9.29
C ARG A 40 -0.10 6.54 9.00
N GLY A 41 0.74 6.99 9.94
CA GLY A 41 2.18 6.88 9.83
C GLY A 41 2.63 5.42 9.69
N LEU A 42 2.03 4.52 10.47
CA LEU A 42 2.27 3.08 10.37
C LEU A 42 1.89 2.53 8.98
N PHE A 43 0.71 2.88 8.47
CA PHE A 43 0.27 2.42 7.14
C PHE A 43 1.16 2.94 6.03
N ILE A 44 1.55 4.22 6.05
CA ILE A 44 2.51 4.78 5.09
C ILE A 44 3.82 3.99 5.11
N THR A 45 4.34 3.72 6.31
CA THR A 45 5.57 2.95 6.49
C THR A 45 5.44 1.54 5.91
N MET A 46 4.31 0.87 6.13
CA MET A 46 4.05 -0.46 5.59
C MET A 46 3.97 -0.48 4.06
N HIS A 47 3.41 0.56 3.41
CA HIS A 47 3.43 0.65 1.94
C HIS A 47 4.88 0.70 1.42
N PHE A 48 5.74 1.52 2.04
CA PHE A 48 7.15 1.58 1.64
C PHE A 48 7.91 0.29 1.91
N LEU A 49 7.60 -0.40 3.02
CA LEU A 49 8.20 -1.70 3.33
C LEU A 49 7.83 -2.76 2.29
N ILE A 50 6.54 -2.86 1.93
CA ILE A 50 6.08 -3.80 0.89
C ILE A 50 6.74 -3.48 -0.45
N LEU A 51 6.82 -2.20 -0.83
CA LEU A 51 7.52 -1.78 -2.04
C LEU A 51 9.00 -2.18 -2.01
N ALA A 52 9.69 -1.92 -0.90
CA ALA A 52 11.10 -2.27 -0.75
C ALA A 52 11.33 -3.78 -0.90
N VAL A 53 10.50 -4.60 -0.25
CA VAL A 53 10.57 -6.08 -0.38
C VAL A 53 10.41 -6.49 -1.85
N LEU A 54 9.43 -5.95 -2.56
CA LEU A 54 9.19 -6.31 -3.97
C LEU A 54 10.32 -5.88 -4.89
N ILE A 55 10.89 -4.70 -4.66
CA ILE A 55 12.07 -4.22 -5.39
C ILE A 55 13.24 -5.19 -5.15
N ILE A 56 13.52 -5.56 -3.89
CA ILE A 56 14.59 -6.51 -3.55
C ILE A 56 14.35 -7.85 -4.24
N THR A 57 13.11 -8.37 -4.19
CA THR A 57 12.75 -9.62 -4.87
C THR A 57 12.95 -9.52 -6.37
N ALA A 58 12.56 -8.42 -7.02
CA ALA A 58 12.70 -8.19 -8.46
C ALA A 58 14.16 -8.22 -8.94
N PHE A 59 15.11 -7.84 -8.08
CA PHE A 59 16.55 -7.87 -8.36
C PHE A 59 17.24 -9.19 -8.00
N GLN A 60 16.53 -10.17 -7.41
CA GLN A 60 17.13 -11.48 -7.15
C GLN A 60 17.35 -12.25 -8.47
N PRO A 61 18.49 -12.94 -8.64
CA PRO A 61 18.71 -13.80 -9.80
C PRO A 61 17.68 -14.93 -9.81
N ARG A 62 17.01 -15.14 -10.95
CA ARG A 62 16.10 -16.28 -11.12
C ARG A 62 16.91 -17.57 -11.15
N LYS A 63 16.61 -18.49 -10.23
CA LYS A 63 17.26 -19.80 -10.18
C LYS A 63 16.66 -20.78 -11.19
N ASP A 64 15.38 -20.60 -11.54
CA ASP A 64 14.63 -21.47 -12.46
C ASP A 64 13.88 -20.60 -13.49
N PRO A 65 13.95 -20.91 -14.80
CA PRO A 65 13.14 -20.26 -15.84
C PRO A 65 11.62 -20.36 -15.64
N GLN A 66 11.13 -21.39 -14.92
CA GLN A 66 9.71 -21.59 -14.61
C GLN A 66 9.31 -21.04 -13.24
N ASP A 67 10.18 -20.24 -12.60
CA ASP A 67 9.93 -19.68 -11.28
C ASP A 67 8.76 -18.68 -11.27
N VAL A 68 7.66 -19.10 -10.66
CA VAL A 68 6.44 -18.29 -10.46
C VAL A 68 6.47 -17.43 -9.19
N SER A 69 7.52 -17.54 -8.36
CA SER A 69 7.63 -16.81 -7.09
C SER A 69 7.54 -15.30 -7.26
N MET A 70 8.07 -14.76 -8.37
CA MET A 70 7.98 -13.35 -8.71
C MET A 70 6.54 -12.92 -8.92
N ALA A 71 5.77 -13.67 -9.71
CA ALA A 71 4.36 -13.38 -9.96
C ALA A 71 3.54 -13.41 -8.66
N TYR A 72 3.81 -14.39 -7.78
CA TYR A 72 3.20 -14.43 -6.46
C TYR A 72 3.59 -13.24 -5.60
N ALA A 73 4.86 -12.83 -5.58
CA ALA A 73 5.31 -11.67 -4.83
C ALA A 73 4.52 -10.42 -5.25
N TRP A 74 4.41 -10.15 -6.55
CA TRP A 74 3.60 -9.03 -7.06
C TRP A 74 2.12 -9.14 -6.70
N LEU A 75 1.54 -10.34 -6.79
CA LEU A 75 0.14 -10.57 -6.40
C LEU A 75 -0.08 -10.28 -4.90
N TYR A 76 0.79 -10.78 -4.02
CA TYR A 76 0.75 -10.47 -2.60
C TYR A 76 1.00 -8.98 -2.33
N GLY A 77 1.84 -8.33 -3.14
CA GLY A 77 2.05 -6.89 -3.13
C GLY A 77 0.78 -6.09 -3.41
N VAL A 78 0.04 -6.48 -4.46
CA VAL A 78 -1.26 -5.89 -4.83
C VAL A 78 -2.26 -6.05 -3.67
N VAL A 79 -2.38 -7.27 -3.13
CA VAL A 79 -3.29 -7.56 -2.00
C VAL A 79 -2.88 -6.77 -0.75
N GLY A 80 -1.59 -6.70 -0.45
CA GLY A 80 -1.05 -5.96 0.69
C GLY A 80 -1.37 -4.47 0.62
N HIS A 81 -1.11 -3.82 -0.52
CA HIS A 81 -1.42 -2.39 -0.71
C HIS A 81 -2.92 -2.12 -0.70
N ALA A 82 -3.73 -2.98 -1.33
CA ALA A 82 -5.19 -2.86 -1.26
C ALA A 82 -5.70 -2.94 0.18
N GLY A 83 -5.18 -3.89 0.97
CA GLY A 83 -5.50 -4.04 2.39
C GLY A 83 -5.14 -2.79 3.20
N LEU A 84 -3.94 -2.24 3.01
CA LEU A 84 -3.51 -1.02 3.69
C LEU A 84 -4.35 0.20 3.30
N ALA A 85 -4.75 0.31 2.02
CA ALA A 85 -5.65 1.35 1.56
C ALA A 85 -7.03 1.25 2.23
N ILE A 86 -7.60 0.04 2.31
CA ILE A 86 -8.87 -0.23 2.99
C ILE A 86 -8.78 0.11 4.48
N LEU A 87 -7.71 -0.34 5.18
CA LEU A 87 -7.49 0.00 6.58
C LEU A 87 -7.37 1.51 6.80
N SER A 88 -6.70 2.22 5.88
CA SER A 88 -6.59 3.68 5.92
C SER A 88 -7.95 4.37 5.75
N LEU A 89 -8.84 3.82 4.89
CA LEU A 89 -10.22 4.29 4.74
C LEU A 89 -11.05 4.02 6.00
N ILE A 90 -10.90 2.84 6.62
CA ILE A 90 -11.58 2.49 7.86
C ILE A 90 -11.19 3.45 8.98
N VAL A 91 -9.89 3.70 9.18
CA VAL A 91 -9.42 4.69 10.18
C VAL A 91 -10.02 6.06 9.91
N ARG A 92 -10.04 6.50 8.64
CA ARG A 92 -10.66 7.78 8.27
C ARG A 92 -12.15 7.82 8.56
N PHE A 93 -12.87 6.73 8.30
CA PHE A 93 -14.30 6.62 8.54
C PHE A 93 -14.60 6.65 10.05
N ILE A 94 -13.85 5.89 10.84
CA ILE A 94 -13.93 5.89 12.31
C ILE A 94 -13.70 7.32 12.84
N GLU A 95 -12.59 7.96 12.45
CA GLU A 95 -12.31 9.34 12.87
C GLU A 95 -13.42 10.32 12.47
N HIS A 96 -14.09 10.09 11.33
CA HIS A 96 -15.21 10.93 10.92
C HIS A 96 -16.45 10.72 11.80
N LEU A 97 -16.76 9.48 12.20
CA LEU A 97 -17.87 9.17 13.11
C LEU A 97 -17.66 9.71 14.53
N PHE A 98 -16.40 9.82 14.96
CA PHE A 98 -16.02 10.31 16.30
C PHE A 98 -15.62 11.80 16.31
N LYS A 99 -15.70 12.50 15.17
CA LYS A 99 -15.62 13.96 15.16
C LYS A 99 -16.98 14.50 15.61
N GLU A 100 -17.05 14.90 16.88
CA GLU A 100 -18.12 15.77 17.40
C GLU A 100 -18.28 17.05 16.56
#